data_AF-A0A1G6XBT5-F1
#
_entry.id   AF-A0A1G6XBT5-F1
#
_cell.length_a   1.000
_cell.length_b   1.000
_cell.length_c   1.000
_cell.angle_alpha   90.00
_cell.angle_beta   90.00
_cell.angle_gamma   90.00
#
_symmetry.space_group_name_H-M   'P 1'
#
loop_
_entity.id
_entity.type
_entity.pdbx_description
1 polymer ?
#
loop_
_entity_poly.entity_id
_entity_poly.type
_entity_poly.pdbx_seq_one_letter_code
_entity_poly.pdbx_strand_id
1 'polypeptide(L)' 'MTMVRDASGREINFEVAQRLMDAALFQKVQSSKTGCDPQTVFEAYAQAHVGKYHQSFAPFTGGRW' A
#
# COMPACT_ATOMS: atom_id res chain seq x y z
N MET A 1 -12.07 1.55 -10.86
CA MET A 1 -11.64 0.56 -9.86
C MET A 1 -10.20 0.21 -10.15
N THR A 2 -9.29 0.63 -9.29
CA THR A 2 -7.88 0.31 -9.39
C THR A 2 -7.59 -0.93 -8.56
N MET A 3 -7.14 -2.01 -9.20
CA MET A 3 -6.77 -3.25 -8.51
C MET A 3 -5.26 -3.34 -8.42
N VAL A 4 -4.77 -3.70 -7.23
CA VAL A 4 -3.36 -3.99 -6.94
C VAL A 4 -3.25 -5.39 -6.39
N ARG A 5 -2.07 -6.00 -6.50
CA ARG A 5 -1.79 -7.33 -5.99
C ARG A 5 -1.04 -7.25 -4.67
N ASP A 6 -1.49 -8.04 -3.70
CA ASP A 6 -0.76 -8.29 -2.46
C ASP A 6 0.45 -9.22 -2.70
N ALA A 7 1.28 -9.43 -1.68
CA ALA A 7 2.44 -10.32 -1.74
C ALA A 7 2.09 -11.77 -2.13
N SER A 8 0.87 -12.22 -1.85
CA SER A 8 0.32 -13.53 -2.19
C SER A 8 -0.30 -13.58 -3.59
N GLY A 9 -0.32 -12.46 -4.31
CA GLY A 9 -0.91 -12.34 -5.65
C GLY A 9 -2.43 -12.16 -5.68
N ARG A 10 -3.11 -11.93 -4.54
CA ARG A 10 -4.54 -11.64 -4.53
C ARG A 10 -4.79 -10.21 -4.96
N GLU A 11 -5.86 -10.03 -5.72
CA GLU A 11 -6.32 -8.72 -6.16
C GLU A 11 -7.02 -8.00 -5.01
N ILE A 12 -6.56 -6.78 -4.74
CA ILE A 12 -7.05 -5.90 -3.70
C ILE A 12 -7.47 -4.61 -4.36
N ASN A 13 -8.61 -4.09 -3.93
CA ASN A 13 -9.05 -2.78 -4.35
C ASN A 13 -8.15 -1.72 -3.69
N PHE A 14 -7.35 -1.04 -4.52
CA PHE A 14 -6.40 -0.04 -4.06
C PHE A 14 -7.07 1.13 -3.34
N GLU A 15 -8.27 1.51 -3.77
CA GLU A 15 -9.04 2.60 -3.16
C GLU A 15 -9.51 2.20 -1.74
N VAL A 16 -9.85 0.92 -1.53
CA VAL A 16 -10.18 0.39 -0.20
C VAL A 16 -8.93 0.34 0.67
N ALA A 17 -7.82 -0.18 0.15
CA ALA A 17 -6.58 -0.23 0.90
C ALA A 17 -6.09 1.17 1.26
N GLN A 18 -6.20 2.16 0.37
CA GLN A 18 -5.86 3.56 0.62
C GLN A 18 -6.59 4.15 1.83
N ARG A 19 -7.85 3.78 2.06
CA ARG A 19 -8.61 4.25 3.24
C ARG A 19 -8.03 3.74 4.56
N LEU A 20 -7.29 2.64 4.53
CA LEU A 20 -6.60 2.05 5.68
C LEU A 20 -5.13 2.49 5.75
N MET A 21 -4.63 3.19 4.75
CA MET A 21 -3.29 3.74 4.75
C MET A 21 -3.22 4.98 5.64
N ASP A 22 -2.09 5.14 6.32
CA ASP A 22 -1.72 6.38 6.99
C ASP A 22 -1.55 7.48 5.93
N ALA A 23 -2.44 8.47 5.93
CA ALA A 23 -2.49 9.51 4.91
C ALA A 23 -1.15 10.26 4.79
N ALA A 24 -0.48 10.53 5.91
CA ALA A 24 0.82 11.21 5.92
C ALA A 24 1.92 10.38 5.24
N LEU A 25 2.01 9.08 5.57
CA LEU A 25 2.97 8.18 4.94
C LEU A 25 2.65 7.95 3.46
N PHE A 26 1.36 7.78 3.13
CA PHE A 26 0.90 7.60 1.77
C PHE A 26 1.21 8.82 0.90
N GLN A 27 0.93 10.03 1.37
CA GLN A 27 1.24 11.26 0.65
C GLN A 27 2.74 11.43 0.43
N LYS A 28 3.58 11.02 1.41
CA LYS A 28 5.04 11.03 1.25
C LYS A 28 5.50 10.04 0.16
N VAL A 29 4.97 8.82 0.18
CA VAL A 29 5.26 7.79 -0.83
C VAL A 29 4.77 8.24 -2.21
N GLN A 30 3.54 8.75 -2.30
CA GLN A 30 2.95 9.25 -3.54
C GLN A 30 3.72 10.43 -4.11
N SER A 31 4.16 11.38 -3.28
CA SER A 31 5.00 12.50 -3.72
C SER A 31 6.35 12.03 -4.26
N SER A 32 6.95 10.99 -3.65
CA SER A 32 8.20 10.39 -4.14
C SER A 32 8.03 9.46 -5.34
N LYS A 33 6.83 8.96 -5.59
CA LYS A 33 6.48 8.03 -6.68
C LYS A 33 5.42 8.61 -7.62
N THR A 34 5.39 9.93 -7.74
CA THR A 34 4.42 10.61 -8.60
C THR A 34 4.62 10.18 -10.05
N GLY A 35 3.56 9.67 -10.68
CA GLY A 35 3.58 9.13 -12.04
C GLY A 35 3.91 7.62 -12.14
N CYS A 36 4.14 6.93 -11.03
CA CYS A 36 4.24 5.47 -11.03
C CYS A 36 2.87 4.79 -11.02
N ASP A 37 2.85 3.54 -11.47
CA ASP A 37 1.66 2.68 -11.42
C ASP A 37 1.15 2.49 -9.97
N PRO A 38 -0.17 2.37 -9.74
CA PRO A 38 -0.76 2.09 -8.43
C PRO A 38 -0.13 0.90 -7.69
N GLN A 39 0.29 -0.14 -8.41
CA GLN A 39 0.99 -1.30 -7.85
C GLN A 39 2.30 -0.88 -7.16
N THR A 40 3.11 -0.07 -7.85
CA THR A 40 4.38 0.43 -7.33
C THR A 40 4.17 1.32 -6.09
N VAL A 41 3.13 2.16 -6.09
CA VAL A 41 2.79 3.00 -4.93
C VAL A 41 2.35 2.13 -3.75
N PHE A 42 1.57 1.09 -4.00
CA PHE A 42 1.09 0.14 -3.00
C PHE A 42 2.25 -0.63 -2.34
N GLU A 43 3.16 -1.18 -3.14
CA GLU A 43 4.35 -1.89 -2.66
C GLU A 43 5.29 -0.97 -1.88
N ALA A 44 5.54 0.24 -2.40
CA ALA A 44 6.38 1.22 -1.72
C ALA A 44 5.77 1.66 -0.38
N TYR A 45 4.45 1.82 -0.32
CA TYR A 45 3.75 2.12 0.93
C TYR A 45 3.89 0.96 1.92
N ALA A 46 3.70 -0.29 1.49
CA ALA A 46 3.83 -1.44 2.37
C ALA A 46 5.23 -1.53 2.99
N GLN A 47 6.28 -1.31 2.19
CA GLN A 47 7.67 -1.24 2.69
C GLN A 47 7.88 -0.09 3.68
N ALA A 48 7.36 1.11 3.36
CA ALA A 48 7.47 2.27 4.23
C ALA A 48 6.69 2.07 5.55
N HIS A 49 5.56 1.36 5.51
CA HIS A 49 4.73 1.04 6.67
C HIS A 49 5.47 0.10 7.63
N VAL A 50 6.12 -0.94 7.10
CA VAL A 50 6.99 -1.83 7.89
C VAL A 50 8.12 -1.05 8.53
N GLY A 51 8.77 -0.14 7.80
CA GLY A 51 9.84 0.70 8.34
C GLY A 51 9.37 1.64 9.46
N LYS A 52 8.17 2.24 9.33
CA LYS A 52 7.64 3.22 10.29
C LYS A 52 7.01 2.57 11.53
N TYR A 53 6.25 1.50 11.33
CA TYR A 53 5.42 0.89 12.37
C TYR A 53 5.96 -0.45 12.87
N HIS A 54 7.07 -0.95 12.30
CA HIS A 54 7.63 -2.27 12.57
C HIS A 54 6.60 -3.40 12.43
N GLN A 55 5.57 -3.18 11.61
CA GLN A 55 4.45 -4.08 11.39
C GLN A 55 4.16 -4.20 9.91
N SER A 56 3.73 -5.39 9.49
CA SER A 56 3.30 -5.63 8.13
C SER A 56 1.98 -4.91 7.84
N PHE A 57 1.90 -4.27 6.68
CA PHE A 57 0.64 -3.70 6.23
C PHE A 57 -0.32 -4.84 5.86
N ALA A 58 -1.34 -5.06 6.69
CA ALA A 58 -2.23 -6.21 6.59
C ALA A 58 -2.90 -6.38 5.20
N PRO A 59 -3.31 -5.30 4.49
CA PRO A 59 -3.72 -5.42 3.09
C PRO A 59 -2.65 -5.99 2.18
N PHE A 60 -1.38 -5.61 2.35
CA PHE A 60 -0.30 -6.11 1.49
C PHE A 60 0.14 -7.54 1.79
N THR A 61 0.01 -8.01 3.03
CA THR A 61 0.40 -9.37 3.42
C THR A 61 -0.77 -10.36 3.47
N GLY A 62 -1.96 -9.96 3.04
CA GLY A 62 -3.16 -10.79 3.12
C GLY A 62 -3.60 -11.12 4.56
N GLY A 63 -3.18 -10.29 5.53
CA GLY A 63 -3.63 -10.39 6.91
C GLY A 63 -5.11 -10.05 7.05
N ARG A 64 -5.70 -10.22 8.25
CA ARG A 64 -7.02 -9.66 8.54
C ARG A 64 -6.88 -8.14 8.72
N TRP A 65 -7.58 -7.36 7.90
CA TRP A 65 -7.61 -5.90 7.89
C TRP A 65 -9.03 -5.37 7.79
#